data_AF-A0A377JLX1-F1
#
_entry.id   AF-A0A377JLX1-F1
#
_cell.length_a   1.000
_cell.length_b   1.000
_cell.length_c   1.000
_cell.angle_alpha   90.00
_cell.angle_beta   90.00
_cell.angle_gamma   90.00
#
_symmetry.space_group_name_H-M   'P 1'
#
loop_
_entity.id
_entity.type
_entity.pdbx_description
1 polymer ?
#
loop_
_entity_poly.entity_id
_entity_poly.type
_entity_poly.pdbx_seq_one_letter_code
_entity_poly.pdbx_strand_id
1 'polypeptide(L)'
;MRKVWFCMFCLCVFLGEMSALPLHKIEGKCVEPKKFNKNQKQVILKAFKYGAKSGFGYTMAAIAWKESCAGEYRVNFADPSAGIYHAHIPGIIKKHKQKDSAFMRNMIGELLMRDDEFASQTALEELGYWHKVRRGNWYEVIKSYNKGFSWEKDKERDKMAQAYFEDVAKRVKELQGYIPKVSSSTARLAKKDYALEFLNNATQAVLSEKSAMIKDSAADFRQSHKNTKSKDREKFIILEE
;
A
#
# COMPACT_ATOMS: atom_id res chain seq x y z
N MET A 1 -4.71 39.60 75.85
CA MET A 1 -5.79 38.73 75.32
C MET A 1 -5.78 38.79 73.79
N ARG A 2 -5.24 37.79 73.10
CA ARG A 2 -5.22 37.73 71.63
C ARG A 2 -6.06 36.53 71.20
N LYS A 3 -7.23 36.79 70.60
CA LYS A 3 -8.14 35.78 70.08
C LYS A 3 -7.58 35.25 68.75
N VAL A 4 -7.32 33.95 68.70
CA VAL A 4 -6.96 33.22 67.48
C VAL A 4 -8.26 32.90 66.74
N TRP A 5 -8.39 33.38 65.50
CA TRP A 5 -9.51 33.02 64.65
C TRP A 5 -9.06 31.91 63.70
N PHE A 6 -9.55 30.70 63.94
CA PHE A 6 -9.33 29.55 63.06
C PHE A 6 -10.29 29.66 61.87
N CYS A 7 -9.79 30.12 60.72
CA CYS A 7 -10.51 30.00 59.45
C CYS A 7 -10.34 28.57 58.93
N MET A 8 -11.37 27.75 59.12
CA MET A 8 -11.48 26.41 58.55
C MET A 8 -11.71 26.53 57.05
N PHE A 9 -10.63 26.41 56.26
CA PHE A 9 -10.70 26.33 54.80
C PHE A 9 -11.21 24.93 54.42
N CYS A 10 -12.50 24.81 54.11
CA CYS A 10 -13.03 23.62 53.45
C CYS A 10 -12.50 23.58 52.00
N LEU A 11 -11.40 22.86 51.80
CA LEU A 11 -10.95 22.42 50.48
C LEU A 11 -11.94 21.36 49.97
N CYS A 12 -13.01 21.81 49.32
CA CYS A 12 -13.79 20.95 48.44
C CYS A 12 -12.95 20.68 47.19
N VAL A 13 -12.07 19.69 47.27
CA VAL A 13 -11.43 19.11 46.09
C VAL A 13 -12.53 18.34 45.34
N PHE A 14 -13.17 19.02 44.39
CA PHE A 14 -13.93 18.34 43.36
C PHE A 14 -12.94 17.51 42.54
N LEU A 15 -12.77 16.24 42.92
CA LEU A 15 -12.16 15.22 42.08
C LEU A 15 -13.10 15.01 40.90
N GLY A 16 -12.99 15.89 39.89
CA GLY A 16 -13.63 15.66 38.61
C GLY A 16 -13.05 14.38 38.03
N GLU A 17 -13.89 13.36 37.86
CA GLU A 17 -13.54 12.14 37.18
C GLU A 17 -13.04 12.50 35.78
N MET A 18 -11.73 12.46 35.58
CA MET A 18 -11.13 12.55 34.26
C MET A 18 -11.53 11.30 33.48
N SER A 19 -12.70 11.37 32.83
CA SER A 19 -13.18 10.31 31.97
C SER A 19 -12.26 10.19 30.77
N ALA A 20 -11.33 9.23 30.82
CA ALA A 20 -10.48 8.91 29.68
C ALA A 20 -11.34 8.48 28.49
N LEU A 21 -10.92 8.83 27.27
CA LEU A 21 -11.58 8.37 26.06
C LEU A 21 -11.66 6.83 26.07
N PRO A 22 -12.83 6.22 25.78
CA PRO A 22 -13.00 4.77 25.83
C PRO A 22 -12.38 4.09 24.60
N LEU A 23 -11.09 4.32 24.34
CA LEU A 23 -10.36 3.81 23.18
C LEU A 23 -10.29 2.29 23.15
N HIS A 24 -10.48 1.61 24.29
CA HIS A 24 -10.60 0.15 24.36
C HIS A 24 -11.74 -0.43 23.49
N LYS A 25 -12.73 0.40 23.11
CA LYS A 25 -13.83 0.00 22.21
C LYS A 25 -13.42 -0.05 20.74
N ILE A 26 -12.23 0.46 20.38
CA ILE A 26 -11.74 0.52 19.01
C ILE A 26 -10.39 -0.19 18.96
N GLU A 27 -10.32 -1.35 18.29
CA GLU A 27 -9.10 -2.17 18.30
C GLU A 27 -7.95 -1.60 17.45
N GLY A 28 -8.17 -0.54 16.67
CA GLY A 28 -7.12 0.22 15.95
C GLY A 28 -6.24 -0.60 14.99
N LYS A 29 -6.62 -1.84 14.64
CA LYS A 29 -5.74 -2.81 13.98
C LYS A 29 -6.18 -3.12 12.56
N CYS A 30 -5.30 -2.80 11.60
CA CYS A 30 -5.36 -3.36 10.26
C CYS A 30 -4.95 -4.83 10.31
N VAL A 31 -5.88 -5.75 10.09
CA VAL A 31 -5.60 -7.19 10.13
C VAL A 31 -5.19 -7.74 8.76
N GLU A 32 -4.50 -8.87 8.77
CA GLU A 32 -4.16 -9.65 7.57
C GLU A 32 -5.40 -10.32 6.95
N PRO A 33 -5.38 -10.69 5.65
CA PRO A 33 -6.58 -11.17 4.95
C PRO A 33 -7.21 -12.41 5.57
N LYS A 34 -6.40 -13.29 6.18
CA LYS A 34 -6.88 -14.48 6.89
C LYS A 34 -7.79 -14.17 8.08
N LYS A 35 -7.66 -12.97 8.66
CA LYS A 35 -8.41 -12.51 9.84
C LYS A 35 -9.50 -11.49 9.49
N PHE A 36 -9.75 -11.23 8.21
CA PHE A 36 -10.81 -10.30 7.81
C PHE A 36 -12.17 -10.74 8.36
N ASN A 37 -12.90 -9.78 8.92
CA ASN A 37 -14.30 -9.96 9.26
C ASN A 37 -15.17 -10.00 7.98
N LYS A 38 -16.46 -10.32 8.11
CA LYS A 38 -17.38 -10.44 6.95
C LYS A 38 -17.42 -9.17 6.09
N ASN A 39 -17.41 -7.98 6.70
CA ASN A 39 -17.44 -6.70 6.00
C ASN A 39 -16.16 -6.47 5.19
N GLN A 40 -14.99 -6.65 5.81
CA GLN A 40 -13.69 -6.50 5.14
C GLN A 40 -13.55 -7.45 3.94
N LYS A 41 -14.03 -8.70 4.06
CA LYS A 41 -14.06 -9.64 2.92
C LYS A 41 -14.91 -9.11 1.77
N GLN A 42 -16.08 -8.55 2.08
CA GLN A 42 -16.98 -7.98 1.07
C GLN A 42 -16.36 -6.75 0.40
N VAL A 43 -15.76 -5.83 1.15
CA VAL A 43 -15.08 -4.65 0.62
C VAL A 43 -13.96 -5.07 -0.34
N ILE A 44 -13.12 -6.02 0.04
CA ILE A 44 -12.01 -6.51 -0.79
C ILE A 44 -12.52 -7.15 -2.08
N LEU A 45 -13.54 -7.99 -2.01
CA LEU A 45 -14.12 -8.62 -3.21
C LEU A 45 -14.81 -7.60 -4.12
N LYS A 46 -15.51 -6.61 -3.56
CA LYS A 46 -16.13 -5.52 -4.33
C LYS A 46 -15.06 -4.67 -5.02
N ALA A 47 -14.06 -4.21 -4.29
CA ALA A 47 -12.95 -3.44 -4.80
C ALA A 47 -12.22 -4.16 -5.95
N PHE A 48 -11.95 -5.46 -5.75
CA PHE A 48 -11.36 -6.30 -6.80
C PHE A 48 -12.24 -6.36 -8.05
N LYS A 49 -13.53 -6.68 -7.89
CA LYS A 49 -14.47 -6.80 -9.02
C LYS A 49 -14.60 -5.50 -9.80
N TYR A 50 -14.63 -4.37 -9.10
CA TYR A 50 -14.75 -3.05 -9.68
C TYR A 50 -13.56 -2.74 -10.60
N GLY A 51 -12.34 -2.98 -10.13
CA GLY A 51 -11.11 -2.71 -10.90
C GLY A 51 -10.78 -3.76 -11.96
N ALA A 52 -11.29 -4.98 -11.85
CA ALA A 52 -10.83 -6.11 -12.66
C ALA A 52 -11.01 -5.91 -14.18
N LYS A 53 -12.12 -5.30 -14.61
CA LYS A 53 -12.38 -5.05 -16.04
C LYS A 53 -11.38 -4.07 -16.67
N SER A 54 -10.79 -3.19 -15.86
CA SER A 54 -9.83 -2.17 -16.28
C SER A 54 -8.38 -2.55 -15.99
N GLY A 55 -8.12 -3.77 -15.51
CA GLY A 55 -6.80 -4.27 -15.15
C GLY A 55 -6.26 -3.83 -13.78
N PHE A 56 -7.12 -3.24 -12.94
CA PHE A 56 -6.76 -2.76 -11.59
C PHE A 56 -7.38 -3.59 -10.48
N GLY A 57 -7.77 -4.84 -10.72
CA GLY A 57 -8.49 -5.65 -9.72
C GLY A 57 -7.70 -5.82 -8.43
N TYR A 58 -6.50 -6.37 -8.51
CA TYR A 58 -5.64 -6.49 -7.32
C TYR A 58 -5.16 -5.14 -6.79
N THR A 59 -4.96 -4.17 -7.67
CA THR A 59 -4.56 -2.81 -7.28
C THR A 59 -5.62 -2.15 -6.39
N MET A 60 -6.88 -2.13 -6.80
CA MET A 60 -7.97 -1.54 -6.02
C MET A 60 -8.19 -2.31 -4.72
N ALA A 61 -8.14 -3.64 -4.74
CA ALA A 61 -8.25 -4.42 -3.51
C ALA A 61 -7.11 -4.11 -2.50
N ALA A 62 -5.88 -3.97 -2.99
CA ALA A 62 -4.72 -3.64 -2.16
C ALA A 62 -4.79 -2.22 -1.60
N ILE A 63 -5.21 -1.23 -2.40
CA ILE A 63 -5.40 0.16 -1.96
C ILE A 63 -6.53 0.23 -0.92
N ALA A 64 -7.67 -0.43 -1.15
CA ALA A 64 -8.76 -0.46 -0.17
C ALA A 64 -8.30 -1.03 1.18
N TRP A 65 -7.43 -2.04 1.15
CA TRP A 65 -6.84 -2.59 2.36
C TRP A 65 -5.81 -1.64 3.00
N LYS A 66 -4.98 -0.98 2.21
CA LYS A 66 -3.96 -0.03 2.68
C LYS A 66 -4.57 1.20 3.32
N GLU A 67 -5.55 1.80 2.66
CA GLU A 67 -6.06 3.12 3.00
C GLU A 67 -7.04 3.03 4.17
N SER A 68 -8.01 2.12 4.10
CA SER A 68 -9.11 2.07 5.06
C SER A 68 -9.19 0.79 5.89
N CYS A 69 -8.15 -0.05 5.84
CA CYS A 69 -8.18 -1.39 6.43
C CYS A 69 -9.38 -2.21 5.94
N ALA A 70 -9.64 -2.16 4.63
CA ALA A 70 -10.77 -2.78 3.97
C ALA A 70 -12.12 -2.23 4.48
N GLY A 71 -12.20 -0.91 4.65
CA GLY A 71 -13.42 -0.17 4.98
C GLY A 71 -13.71 -0.02 6.48
N GLU A 72 -12.78 -0.39 7.36
CA GLU A 72 -12.91 -0.23 8.81
C GLU A 72 -12.74 1.25 9.22
N TYR A 73 -11.74 1.92 8.65
CA TYR A 73 -11.43 3.32 8.94
C TYR A 73 -11.56 4.13 7.66
N ARG A 74 -12.69 4.82 7.47
CA ARG A 74 -13.02 5.50 6.20
C ARG A 74 -12.74 7.01 6.20
N VAL A 75 -12.08 7.53 7.23
CA VAL A 75 -11.79 8.96 7.37
C VAL A 75 -10.33 9.13 7.75
N ASN A 76 -9.62 10.00 7.04
CA ASN A 76 -8.30 10.46 7.42
C ASN A 76 -8.38 11.96 7.74
N PHE A 77 -8.02 12.29 8.98
CA PHE A 77 -8.03 13.68 9.46
C PHE A 77 -6.72 14.42 9.18
N ALA A 78 -5.61 13.71 8.94
CA ALA A 78 -4.31 14.32 8.65
C ALA A 78 -4.21 14.81 7.20
N ASP A 79 -4.84 14.09 6.29
CA ASP A 79 -5.03 14.47 4.90
C ASP A 79 -6.53 14.35 4.60
N PRO A 80 -7.28 15.44 4.31
CA PRO A 80 -8.74 15.45 4.26
C PRO A 80 -9.25 14.56 3.13
N SER A 81 -9.39 13.28 3.43
CA SER A 81 -9.73 12.21 2.51
C SER A 81 -10.63 11.18 3.19
N ALA A 82 -11.48 10.54 2.39
CA ALA A 82 -12.51 9.65 2.91
C ALA A 82 -12.86 8.49 1.97
N GLY A 83 -13.66 7.57 2.50
CA GLY A 83 -14.10 6.37 1.81
C GLY A 83 -13.08 5.25 1.83
N ILE A 84 -13.41 4.14 1.18
CA ILE A 84 -12.58 2.92 1.23
C ILE A 84 -11.19 3.07 0.60
N TYR A 85 -11.00 4.08 -0.27
CA TYR A 85 -9.73 4.40 -0.93
C TYR A 85 -9.08 5.69 -0.42
N HIS A 86 -9.67 6.36 0.58
CA HIS A 86 -9.21 7.67 1.04
C HIS A 86 -9.00 8.66 -0.12
N ALA A 87 -10.05 8.90 -0.89
CA ALA A 87 -9.98 9.84 -1.99
C ALA A 87 -9.86 11.28 -1.46
N HIS A 88 -8.91 12.04 -2.01
CA HIS A 88 -8.60 13.41 -1.56
C HIS A 88 -9.77 14.37 -1.86
N ILE A 89 -10.47 14.80 -0.81
CA ILE A 89 -11.73 15.55 -0.92
C ILE A 89 -11.56 16.88 -1.67
N PRO A 90 -10.56 17.74 -1.35
CA PRO A 90 -10.37 18.98 -2.11
C PRO A 90 -10.09 18.74 -3.60
N GLY A 91 -9.48 17.59 -3.93
CA GLY A 91 -9.21 17.18 -5.32
C GLY A 91 -10.50 16.90 -6.09
N ILE A 92 -11.42 16.16 -5.48
CA ILE A 92 -12.75 15.87 -6.04
C ILE A 92 -13.56 17.16 -6.21
N ILE A 93 -13.60 18.02 -5.19
CA ILE A 93 -14.30 19.31 -5.24
C ILE A 93 -13.79 20.14 -6.42
N LYS A 94 -12.46 20.25 -6.57
CA LYS A 94 -11.83 20.97 -7.68
C LYS A 94 -12.18 20.35 -9.04
N LYS A 95 -12.13 19.03 -9.16
CA LYS A 95 -12.47 18.29 -10.39
C LYS A 95 -13.91 18.56 -10.84
N HIS A 96 -14.85 18.69 -9.89
CA HIS A 96 -16.26 18.98 -10.15
C HIS A 96 -16.60 20.48 -10.16
N LYS A 97 -15.59 21.36 -10.17
CA LYS A 97 -15.75 22.83 -10.24
C LYS A 97 -16.67 23.38 -9.14
N GLN A 98 -16.67 22.75 -7.97
CA GLN A 98 -17.44 23.18 -6.81
C GLN A 98 -16.62 24.14 -5.93
N LYS A 99 -17.29 25.00 -5.16
CA LYS A 99 -16.62 25.86 -4.17
C LYS A 99 -16.12 25.00 -3.00
N ASP A 100 -14.83 25.09 -2.71
CA ASP A 100 -14.25 24.41 -1.55
C ASP A 100 -14.66 25.13 -0.25
N SER A 101 -15.56 24.50 0.50
CA SER A 101 -16.05 24.96 1.80
C SER A 101 -16.12 23.80 2.77
N ALA A 102 -16.11 24.08 4.08
CA ALA A 102 -16.22 23.04 5.11
C ALA A 102 -17.49 22.19 4.93
N PHE A 103 -18.61 22.82 4.59
CA PHE A 103 -19.86 22.11 4.31
C PHE A 103 -19.74 21.18 3.09
N MET A 104 -19.14 21.65 2.00
CA MET A 104 -18.91 20.81 0.81
C MET A 104 -17.95 19.66 1.10
N ARG A 105 -16.90 19.89 1.89
CA ARG A 105 -15.98 18.82 2.32
C ARG A 105 -16.71 17.75 3.13
N ASN A 106 -17.60 18.14 4.04
CA ASN A 106 -18.44 17.20 4.80
C ASN A 106 -19.39 16.40 3.89
N MET A 107 -20.05 17.07 2.94
CA MET A 107 -20.94 16.37 1.98
C MET A 107 -20.20 15.35 1.13
N ILE A 108 -19.03 15.71 0.57
CA ILE A 108 -18.23 14.80 -0.24
C ILE A 108 -17.61 13.69 0.61
N GLY A 109 -17.16 14.00 1.83
CA GLY A 109 -16.67 13.00 2.77
C GLY A 109 -17.74 11.96 3.10
N GLU A 110 -18.96 12.41 3.43
CA GLU A 110 -20.09 11.54 3.69
C GLU A 110 -20.46 10.70 2.45
N LEU A 111 -20.48 11.30 1.26
CA LEU A 111 -20.74 10.59 0.01
C LEU A 111 -19.73 9.45 -0.21
N LEU A 112 -18.43 9.73 -0.07
CA LEU A 112 -17.37 8.72 -0.20
C LEU A 112 -17.46 7.59 0.84
N MET A 113 -17.99 7.89 2.04
CA MET A 113 -18.13 6.91 3.12
C MET A 113 -19.36 6.02 2.95
N ARG A 114 -20.45 6.56 2.40
CA ARG A 114 -21.73 5.85 2.24
C ARG A 114 -21.84 5.12 0.90
N ASP A 115 -21.25 5.69 -0.15
CA ASP A 115 -21.35 5.18 -1.52
C ASP A 115 -20.00 4.57 -1.95
N ASP A 116 -19.85 3.28 -1.68
CA ASP A 116 -18.67 2.50 -2.10
C ASP A 116 -18.50 2.49 -3.63
N GLU A 117 -19.58 2.64 -4.41
CA GLU A 117 -19.51 2.68 -5.87
C GLU A 117 -18.92 4.00 -6.34
N PHE A 118 -19.39 5.13 -5.81
CA PHE A 118 -18.79 6.44 -6.07
C PHE A 118 -17.33 6.51 -5.65
N ALA A 119 -16.99 5.97 -4.47
CA ALA A 119 -15.61 5.89 -4.01
C ALA A 119 -14.73 5.05 -4.95
N SER A 120 -15.26 3.91 -5.44
CA SER A 120 -14.57 3.03 -6.39
C SER A 120 -14.37 3.68 -7.75
N GLN A 121 -15.39 4.36 -8.26
CA GLN A 121 -15.31 5.12 -9.50
C GLN A 121 -14.21 6.18 -9.41
N THR A 122 -14.22 6.97 -8.33
CA THR A 122 -13.24 8.04 -8.11
C THR A 122 -11.80 7.50 -8.10
N ALA A 123 -11.57 6.41 -7.36
CA ALA A 123 -10.25 5.78 -7.30
C ALA A 123 -9.82 5.18 -8.65
N LEU A 124 -10.73 4.54 -9.38
CA LEU A 124 -10.44 3.95 -10.68
C LEU A 124 -10.14 5.02 -11.74
N GLU A 125 -10.86 6.14 -11.73
CA GLU A 125 -10.59 7.28 -12.61
C GLU A 125 -9.20 7.86 -12.35
N GLU A 126 -8.79 8.00 -11.09
CA GLU A 126 -7.46 8.47 -10.71
C GLU A 126 -6.35 7.49 -11.14
N LEU A 127 -6.54 6.19 -10.90
CA LEU A 127 -5.62 5.15 -11.39
C LEU A 127 -5.52 5.15 -12.91
N GLY A 128 -6.64 5.32 -13.62
CA GLY A 128 -6.69 5.41 -15.07
C GLY A 128 -5.94 6.65 -15.60
N TYR A 129 -6.11 7.80 -14.93
CA TYR A 129 -5.35 9.01 -15.24
C TYR A 129 -3.84 8.77 -15.09
N TRP A 130 -3.40 8.26 -13.94
CA TRP A 130 -1.99 8.00 -13.70
C TRP A 130 -1.42 6.94 -14.63
N HIS A 131 -2.17 5.90 -14.95
CA HIS A 131 -1.75 4.88 -15.91
C HIS A 131 -1.47 5.47 -17.29
N LYS A 132 -2.29 6.41 -17.75
CA LYS A 132 -2.04 7.15 -18.98
C LYS A 132 -0.79 8.02 -18.86
N VAL A 133 -0.67 8.81 -17.80
CA VAL A 133 0.48 9.71 -17.56
C VAL A 133 1.80 8.93 -17.47
N ARG A 134 1.78 7.76 -16.84
CA ARG A 134 2.95 6.88 -16.59
C ARG A 134 3.16 5.81 -17.66
N ARG A 135 2.42 5.89 -18.78
CA ARG A 135 2.58 4.98 -19.93
C ARG A 135 2.52 3.50 -19.52
N GLY A 136 1.63 3.17 -18.58
CA GLY A 136 1.45 1.81 -18.07
C GLY A 136 2.48 1.31 -17.05
N ASN A 137 3.46 2.12 -16.65
CA ASN A 137 4.41 1.73 -15.60
C ASN A 137 3.71 1.68 -14.22
N TRP A 138 3.31 0.48 -13.80
CA TRP A 138 2.55 0.29 -12.57
C TRP A 138 3.25 0.83 -11.31
N TYR A 139 4.58 0.72 -11.21
CA TYR A 139 5.35 1.30 -10.11
C TYR A 139 5.14 2.82 -10.00
N GLU A 140 5.27 3.53 -11.12
CA GLU A 140 5.06 4.98 -11.14
C GLU A 140 3.59 5.36 -10.96
N VAL A 141 2.65 4.53 -11.44
CA VAL A 141 1.20 4.72 -11.22
C VAL A 141 0.90 4.76 -9.73
N ILE A 142 1.37 3.78 -8.97
CA ILE A 142 1.10 3.69 -7.53
C ILE A 142 1.76 4.83 -6.77
N LYS A 143 3.01 5.20 -7.10
CA LYS A 143 3.68 6.37 -6.52
C LYS A 143 2.90 7.65 -6.76
N SER A 144 2.36 7.81 -7.97
CA SER A 144 1.62 9.00 -8.36
C SER A 144 0.21 9.03 -7.79
N TYR A 145 -0.42 7.88 -7.61
CA TYR A 145 -1.67 7.79 -6.88
C TYR A 145 -1.52 8.36 -5.45
N ASN A 146 -0.40 8.08 -4.78
CA ASN A 146 -0.14 8.59 -3.43
C ASN A 146 0.33 10.04 -3.36
N LYS A 147 1.24 10.47 -4.26
CA LYS A 147 1.94 11.77 -4.16
C LYS A 147 1.77 12.69 -5.38
N GLY A 148 0.97 12.32 -6.36
CA GLY A 148 0.85 13.05 -7.62
C GLY A 148 2.19 13.24 -8.31
N PHE A 149 2.42 14.42 -8.88
CA PHE A 149 3.73 14.79 -9.46
C PHE A 149 4.79 15.20 -8.43
N SER A 150 4.43 15.31 -7.14
CA SER A 150 5.35 15.89 -6.14
C SER A 150 6.54 14.99 -5.80
N TRP A 151 6.39 13.67 -5.95
CA TRP A 151 7.46 12.72 -5.66
C TRP A 151 8.65 12.84 -6.63
N GLU A 152 8.44 13.37 -7.84
CA GLU A 152 9.54 13.57 -8.80
C GLU A 152 10.46 14.73 -8.43
N LYS A 153 9.96 15.66 -7.61
CA LYS A 153 10.62 16.94 -7.35
C LYS A 153 11.21 17.02 -5.94
N ASP A 154 10.88 16.07 -5.08
CA ASP A 154 11.20 16.10 -3.66
C ASP A 154 11.57 14.70 -3.18
N LYS A 155 12.78 14.56 -2.64
CA LYS A 155 13.37 13.29 -2.21
C LYS A 155 12.61 12.63 -1.06
N GLU A 156 12.05 13.42 -0.14
CA GLU A 156 11.27 12.88 0.97
C GLU A 156 9.88 12.43 0.50
N ARG A 157 9.27 13.18 -0.43
CA ARG A 157 8.04 12.75 -1.12
C ARG A 157 8.27 11.48 -1.92
N ASP A 158 9.43 11.35 -2.58
CA ASP A 158 9.82 10.15 -3.30
C ASP A 158 9.92 8.93 -2.38
N LYS A 159 10.63 9.08 -1.26
CA LYS A 159 10.75 8.03 -0.25
C LYS A 159 9.39 7.58 0.29
N MET A 160 8.49 8.53 0.56
CA MET A 160 7.12 8.22 0.98
C MET A 160 6.34 7.47 -0.10
N ALA A 161 6.43 7.91 -1.36
CA ALA A 161 5.74 7.27 -2.48
C ALA A 161 6.26 5.84 -2.73
N GLN A 162 7.57 5.64 -2.60
CA GLN A 162 8.19 4.32 -2.70
C GLN A 162 7.73 3.39 -1.57
N ALA A 163 7.75 3.86 -0.32
CA ALA A 163 7.26 3.07 0.82
C ALA A 163 5.78 2.69 0.65
N TYR A 164 4.97 3.60 0.11
CA TYR A 164 3.57 3.33 -0.23
C TYR A 164 3.44 2.23 -1.29
N PHE A 165 4.23 2.33 -2.37
CA PHE A 165 4.27 1.31 -3.42
C PHE A 165 4.65 -0.07 -2.86
N GLU A 166 5.70 -0.15 -2.03
CA GLU A 166 6.17 -1.41 -1.45
C GLU A 166 5.08 -2.09 -0.61
N ASP A 167 4.34 -1.31 0.19
CA ASP A 167 3.20 -1.81 0.98
C ASP A 167 2.07 -2.30 0.07
N VAL A 168 1.68 -1.53 -0.95
CA VAL A 168 0.66 -1.95 -1.93
C VAL A 168 1.08 -3.23 -2.66
N ALA A 169 2.34 -3.33 -3.09
CA ALA A 169 2.89 -4.51 -3.76
C ALA A 169 2.87 -5.75 -2.84
N LYS A 170 3.21 -5.59 -1.56
CA LYS A 170 3.10 -6.66 -0.57
C LYS A 170 1.65 -7.13 -0.43
N ARG A 171 0.71 -6.19 -0.32
CA ARG A 171 -0.72 -6.49 -0.19
C ARG A 171 -1.28 -7.19 -1.43
N VAL A 172 -0.86 -6.78 -2.63
CA VAL A 172 -1.21 -7.48 -3.88
C VAL A 172 -0.81 -8.95 -3.80
N LYS A 173 0.43 -9.26 -3.37
CA LYS A 173 0.91 -10.65 -3.24
C LYS A 173 0.08 -11.46 -2.25
N GLU A 174 -0.25 -10.89 -1.09
CA GLU A 174 -1.10 -11.56 -0.10
C GLU A 174 -2.52 -11.80 -0.63
N LEU A 175 -3.08 -10.81 -1.32
CA LEU A 175 -4.41 -10.89 -1.91
C LEU A 175 -4.47 -11.88 -3.08
N GLN A 176 -3.39 -12.02 -3.86
CA GLN A 176 -3.26 -13.03 -4.92
C GLN A 176 -3.38 -14.45 -4.38
N GLY A 177 -2.85 -14.72 -3.18
CA GLY A 177 -3.00 -16.00 -2.49
C GLY A 177 -4.34 -16.18 -1.77
N TYR A 178 -5.09 -15.09 -1.56
CA TYR A 178 -6.31 -15.06 -0.74
C TYR A 178 -7.60 -15.08 -1.57
N ILE A 179 -7.75 -14.17 -2.54
CA ILE A 179 -8.98 -13.98 -3.31
C ILE A 179 -9.45 -15.26 -4.02
N PRO A 180 -8.58 -16.07 -4.66
CA PRO A 180 -8.99 -17.33 -5.28
C PRO A 180 -9.58 -18.35 -4.30
N LYS A 181 -9.13 -18.35 -3.03
CA LYS A 181 -9.61 -19.27 -1.98
C LYS A 181 -10.99 -18.87 -1.48
N VAL A 182 -11.29 -17.56 -1.48
CA VAL A 182 -12.57 -17.02 -1.04
C VAL A 182 -13.59 -17.01 -2.18
N SER A 183 -13.17 -16.69 -3.40
CA SER A 183 -14.03 -16.65 -4.58
C SER A 183 -13.23 -16.88 -5.86
N SER A 184 -13.14 -18.14 -6.26
CA SER A 184 -12.45 -18.56 -7.50
C SER A 184 -13.06 -17.93 -8.75
N SER A 185 -14.39 -17.78 -8.80
CA SER A 185 -15.10 -17.10 -9.91
C SER A 185 -14.71 -15.64 -10.02
N THR A 186 -14.57 -14.94 -8.89
CA THR A 186 -14.10 -13.55 -8.86
C THR A 186 -12.66 -13.47 -9.34
N ALA A 187 -11.76 -14.34 -8.86
CA ALA A 187 -10.36 -14.35 -9.28
C ALA A 187 -10.16 -14.48 -10.80
N ARG A 188 -11.05 -15.22 -11.50
CA ARG A 188 -11.02 -15.37 -12.97
C ARG A 188 -11.24 -14.07 -13.73
N LEU A 189 -11.71 -13.00 -13.08
CA LEU A 189 -11.87 -11.68 -13.70
C LEU A 189 -10.52 -10.99 -13.95
N ALA A 190 -9.46 -11.33 -13.20
CA ALA A 190 -8.12 -10.75 -13.37
C ALA A 190 -7.33 -11.39 -14.53
N LYS A 191 -7.92 -11.45 -15.73
CA LYS A 191 -7.27 -12.02 -16.92
C LYS A 191 -6.03 -11.21 -17.37
N LYS A 192 -6.09 -9.89 -17.21
CA LYS A 192 -5.00 -8.95 -17.46
C LYS A 192 -4.98 -7.97 -16.29
N ASP A 193 -4.06 -8.15 -15.34
CA ASP A 193 -3.95 -7.29 -14.16
C ASP A 193 -2.55 -6.69 -14.11
N TYR A 194 -2.48 -5.35 -14.10
CA TYR A 194 -1.22 -4.62 -14.23
C TYR A 194 -0.27 -4.86 -13.05
N ALA A 195 -0.82 -5.08 -11.85
CA ALA A 195 0.00 -5.35 -10.69
C ALA A 195 0.67 -6.72 -10.80
N LEU A 196 -0.09 -7.74 -11.22
CA LEU A 196 0.47 -9.08 -11.41
C LEU A 196 1.50 -9.12 -12.54
N GLU A 197 1.21 -8.46 -13.66
CA GLU A 197 2.15 -8.36 -14.78
C GLU A 197 3.47 -7.72 -14.34
N PHE A 198 3.40 -6.57 -13.66
CA PHE A 198 4.58 -5.88 -13.16
C PHE A 198 5.40 -6.76 -12.19
N LEU A 199 4.74 -7.36 -11.19
CA LEU A 199 5.43 -8.13 -10.16
C LEU A 199 6.05 -9.42 -10.73
N ASN A 200 5.40 -10.06 -11.70
CA ASN A 200 5.95 -11.22 -12.38
C ASN A 200 7.18 -10.84 -13.21
N ASN A 201 7.11 -9.76 -13.99
CA ASN A 201 8.24 -9.28 -14.79
C ASN A 201 9.45 -8.89 -13.91
N ALA A 202 9.21 -8.18 -12.81
CA ALA A 202 10.24 -7.84 -11.84
C ALA A 202 10.87 -9.11 -11.22
N THR A 203 10.06 -10.12 -10.90
CA THR A 203 10.55 -11.39 -10.36
C THR A 203 11.42 -12.13 -11.38
N GLN A 204 11.00 -12.18 -12.65
CA GLN A 204 11.77 -12.81 -13.72
C GLN A 204 13.10 -12.11 -13.98
N ALA A 205 13.14 -10.77 -13.97
CA ALA A 205 14.37 -10.00 -14.12
C ALA A 205 15.39 -10.33 -13.01
N VAL A 206 14.93 -10.39 -11.75
CA VAL A 206 15.78 -10.77 -10.61
C VAL A 206 16.28 -12.22 -10.74
N LEU A 207 15.43 -13.14 -11.19
CA LEU A 207 15.83 -14.54 -11.42
C LEU A 207 16.85 -14.67 -12.56
N SER A 208 16.71 -13.89 -13.63
CA SER A 208 17.67 -13.88 -14.74
C SER A 208 19.02 -13.30 -14.34
N GLU A 209 19.04 -12.20 -13.57
CA GLU A 209 20.27 -11.60 -13.04
C GLU A 209 21.02 -12.56 -12.12
N LYS A 210 20.30 -13.19 -11.17
CA LYS A 210 20.90 -14.20 -10.29
C LYS A 210 21.47 -15.39 -11.07
N SER A 211 20.77 -15.83 -12.10
CA SER A 211 21.24 -16.95 -12.95
C SER A 211 22.48 -16.58 -13.76
N ALA A 212 22.60 -15.33 -14.22
CA ALA A 212 23.80 -14.82 -14.88
C ALA A 212 24.99 -14.77 -13.90
N MET A 213 24.80 -14.20 -12.71
CA MET A 213 25.85 -14.15 -11.67
C MET A 213 26.36 -15.54 -11.27
N ILE A 214 25.48 -16.54 -11.19
CA ILE A 214 25.87 -17.94 -10.90
C ILE A 214 26.69 -18.53 -12.07
N LYS A 215 26.30 -18.26 -13.32
CA LYS A 215 27.04 -18.75 -14.50
C LYS A 215 28.43 -18.12 -14.58
N ASP A 216 28.55 -16.84 -14.31
CA ASP A 216 29.83 -16.12 -14.30
C ASP A 216 30.74 -16.65 -13.18
N SER A 217 30.19 -16.82 -11.96
CA SER A 217 30.92 -17.41 -10.83
C SER A 217 31.37 -18.86 -11.12
N ALA A 218 30.56 -19.65 -11.82
CA ALA A 218 30.90 -21.01 -12.21
C ALA A 218 31.94 -21.06 -13.35
N ALA A 219 31.95 -20.08 -14.25
CA ALA A 219 32.94 -19.93 -15.30
C ALA A 219 34.31 -19.55 -14.70
N ASP A 220 34.34 -18.59 -13.78
CA ASP A 220 35.55 -18.17 -13.06
C ASP A 220 36.16 -19.33 -12.25
N PHE A 221 35.33 -20.11 -11.56
CA PHE A 221 35.80 -21.31 -10.85
C PHE A 221 36.43 -22.34 -11.80
N ARG A 222 35.81 -22.60 -12.96
CA ARG A 222 36.35 -23.54 -13.96
C ARG A 222 37.66 -23.06 -14.59
N GLN A 223 37.81 -21.74 -14.79
CA GLN A 223 39.02 -21.15 -15.35
C GLN A 223 40.17 -21.16 -14.35
N SER A 224 39.89 -20.83 -13.08
CA SER A 224 40.83 -20.99 -11.97
C SER A 224 41.31 -22.44 -11.83
N HIS A 225 40.39 -23.41 -11.84
CA HIS A 225 40.73 -24.82 -11.72
C HIS A 225 41.51 -25.38 -12.92
N LYS A 226 41.30 -24.86 -14.14
CA LYS A 226 42.13 -25.21 -15.32
C LYS A 226 43.55 -24.67 -15.20
N ASN A 227 43.71 -23.43 -14.73
CA ASN A 227 45.02 -22.80 -14.54
C ASN A 227 45.84 -23.50 -13.44
N THR A 228 45.22 -23.93 -12.34
CA THR A 228 45.91 -24.72 -11.30
C THR A 228 46.37 -26.08 -11.84
N LYS A 229 45.53 -26.73 -12.67
CA LYS A 229 45.83 -28.05 -13.26
C LYS A 229 46.90 -28.00 -14.37
N SER A 230 47.05 -26.88 -15.09
CA SER A 230 48.14 -26.70 -16.05
C SER A 230 49.47 -26.40 -15.35
N LYS A 231 49.44 -25.63 -14.24
CA LYS A 231 50.62 -25.33 -13.42
C LYS A 231 51.21 -26.58 -12.75
N ASP A 232 50.35 -27.52 -12.33
CA ASP A 232 50.79 -28.81 -11.80
C ASP A 232 51.34 -29.77 -12.88
N ARG A 233 50.92 -29.63 -14.15
CA ARG A 233 51.48 -30.39 -15.28
C ARG A 233 52.83 -29.88 -15.77
N GLU A 234 53.05 -28.57 -15.74
CA GLU A 234 54.36 -27.98 -16.10
C GLU A 234 55.45 -28.31 -15.08
N LYS A 235 55.09 -28.67 -13.84
CA LYS A 235 56.04 -29.10 -12.81
C LYS A 235 56.53 -30.55 -12.96
N PHE A 236 56.02 -31.30 -13.95
CA PHE A 236 56.28 -32.72 -14.18
C PHE A 236 56.87 -33.01 -15.58
N ILE A 237 57.65 -32.07 -16.12
CA ILE A 237 58.51 -32.35 -17.28
C ILE A 237 59.90 -32.66 -16.75
N ILE A 238 60.25 -33.94 -16.87
CA ILE A 238 61.48 -34.58 -16.43
C ILE A 238 62.65 -34.02 -17.26
N LEU A 239 63.72 -33.62 -16.58
CA LEU A 239 65.05 -33.49 -17.19
C LEU A 239 65.57 -34.91 -17.42
N GLU A 240 65.46 -35.40 -18.66
CA GLU A 240 66.32 -36.47 -19.14
C GLU A 240 67.53 -35.85 -19.84
N GLU A 241 68.69 -36.20 -19.24
CA GLU A 241 70.10 -36.08 -19.67
C GLU A 241 70.75 -34.69 -19.77
#